data_AF-A0A0D3JJ73-F1
#
_entry.id   AF-A0A0D3JJ73-F1
#
_cell.length_a   1.000
_cell.length_b   1.000
_cell.length_c   1.000
_cell.angle_alpha   90.00
_cell.angle_beta   90.00
_cell.angle_gamma   90.00
#
_symmetry.space_group_name_H-M   'P 1'
#
loop_
_entity.id
_entity.type
_entity.pdbx_description
1 polymer ?
#
loop_
_entity_poly.entity_id
_entity_poly.type
_entity_poly.pdbx_seq_one_letter_code
_entity_poly.pdbx_strand_id
1 'polypeptide(L)'
;MAPDVAASTLASLPRLAQLVKAATGAPAVKVLQNSGAEAGQEVFHAHFHVVPRFGKGDSSEPGPMLPAEAAEATLPSEEGRGALASGRCSTL
;
A
#
# COMPACT_ATOMS: atom_id res chain seq x y z
N MET A 1 7.08 -13.64 1.44
CA MET A 1 8.03 -12.67 2.02
C MET A 1 8.14 -12.96 3.50
N ALA A 2 9.34 -13.02 4.08
CA ALA A 2 9.49 -13.25 5.52
C ALA A 2 8.99 -12.02 6.32
N PRO A 3 8.50 -12.18 7.57
CA PRO A 3 7.91 -11.07 8.33
C PRO A 3 8.85 -9.87 8.55
N ASP A 4 10.12 -10.13 8.82
CA ASP A 4 11.17 -9.12 9.02
C ASP A 4 11.49 -8.35 7.73
N VAL A 5 11.53 -9.06 6.59
CA VAL A 5 11.70 -8.46 5.27
C VAL A 5 10.47 -7.60 4.91
N ALA A 6 9.27 -8.06 5.24
CA ALA A 6 8.05 -7.28 5.02
C ALA A 6 8.04 -6.01 5.87
N ALA A 7 8.38 -6.11 7.16
CA ALA A 7 8.44 -4.96 8.06
C ALA A 7 9.43 -3.90 7.56
N SER A 8 10.65 -4.30 7.21
CA SER A 8 11.68 -3.37 6.71
C SER A 8 11.32 -2.74 5.35
N THR A 9 10.73 -3.51 4.44
CA THR A 9 10.29 -3.01 3.13
C THR A 9 9.14 -2.01 3.27
N LEU A 10 8.09 -2.36 4.01
CA LEU A 10 6.90 -1.53 4.20
C LEU A 10 7.21 -0.26 5.00
N ALA A 11 8.18 -0.30 5.94
CA ALA A 11 8.60 0.88 6.70
C ALA A 11 9.11 2.03 5.81
N SER A 12 9.64 1.72 4.62
CA SER A 12 10.15 2.72 3.68
C SER A 12 9.08 3.30 2.76
N LEU A 13 7.93 2.64 2.60
CA LEU A 13 6.89 3.04 1.63
C LEU A 13 6.28 4.42 1.88
N PRO A 14 5.97 4.84 3.13
CA PRO A 14 5.41 6.16 3.38
C PRO A 14 6.33 7.30 2.91
N ARG A 15 7.65 7.15 3.17
CA ARG A 15 8.66 8.11 2.71
C ARG A 15 8.74 8.16 1.19
N LEU A 16 8.77 6.99 0.53
CA LEU A 16 8.81 6.91 -0.93
C LEU A 16 7.55 7.52 -1.57
N ALA A 17 6.36 7.24 -1.04
CA ALA A 17 5.12 7.81 -1.54
C ALA A 17 5.10 9.35 -1.44
N GLN A 18 5.60 9.92 -0.34
CA GLN A 18 5.74 11.36 -0.17
C GLN A 18 6.73 11.97 -1.16
N LEU A 19 7.89 11.32 -1.36
CA LEU A 19 8.90 11.77 -2.31
C LEU A 19 8.38 11.71 -3.76
N VAL A 20 7.69 10.64 -4.14
CA VAL A 20 7.06 10.52 -5.47
C VAL A 20 6.00 11.60 -5.64
N LYS A 21 5.17 11.85 -4.62
CA LYS A 21 4.16 12.92 -4.65
C LYS A 21 4.81 14.29 -4.86
N ALA A 22 5.86 14.60 -4.10
CA ALA A 22 6.57 15.87 -4.19
C ALA A 22 7.30 16.04 -5.53
N ALA A 23 7.94 14.98 -6.03
CA ALA A 23 8.68 15.01 -7.30
C ALA A 23 7.77 15.14 -8.52
N THR A 24 6.56 14.57 -8.46
CA THR A 24 5.63 14.55 -9.60
C THR A 24 4.56 15.64 -9.53
N GLY A 25 4.38 16.30 -8.38
CA GLY A 25 3.29 17.27 -8.17
C GLY A 25 1.90 16.64 -8.13
N ALA A 26 1.80 15.31 -8.08
CA ALA A 26 0.53 14.60 -8.08
C ALA A 26 -0.28 14.90 -6.80
N PRO A 27 -1.61 15.08 -6.88
CA PRO A 27 -2.45 15.25 -5.69
C PRO A 27 -2.49 14.00 -4.80
N ALA A 28 -2.36 12.81 -5.37
CA ALA A 28 -2.41 11.54 -4.65
C ALA A 28 -1.42 10.51 -5.21
N VAL A 29 -1.16 9.45 -4.45
CA VAL A 29 -0.32 8.31 -4.83
C VAL A 29 -1.03 7.02 -4.44
N LYS A 30 -1.04 6.03 -5.34
CA LYS A 30 -1.54 4.68 -5.09
C LYS A 30 -0.37 3.73 -4.84
N VAL A 31 -0.41 2.99 -3.74
CA VAL A 31 0.56 1.94 -3.43
C VAL A 31 -0.16 0.60 -3.47
N LEU A 32 0.33 -0.35 -4.28
CA LEU A 32 -0.27 -1.69 -4.40
C LEU A 32 0.79 -2.76 -4.63
N GLN A 33 0.46 -3.99 -4.25
CA GLN A 33 1.20 -5.20 -4.58
C GLN A 33 0.20 -6.24 -5.04
N ASN A 34 0.49 -6.87 -6.18
CA ASN A 34 -0.34 -7.94 -6.74
C ASN A 34 0.30 -9.29 -6.43
N SER A 35 -0.49 -10.22 -5.91
CA SER A 35 -0.07 -11.58 -5.60
C SER A 35 -0.87 -12.57 -6.43
N GLY A 36 -0.20 -13.21 -7.39
CA GLY A 36 -0.81 -14.16 -8.34
C GLY A 36 -1.20 -13.51 -9.68
N ALA A 37 -1.21 -14.33 -10.74
CA ALA A 37 -1.51 -13.87 -12.10
C ALA A 37 -2.90 -13.21 -12.21
N GLU A 38 -3.93 -13.80 -11.58
CA GLU A 38 -5.30 -13.28 -11.57
C GLU A 38 -5.43 -11.93 -10.85
N ALA A 39 -4.50 -11.61 -9.94
CA ALA A 39 -4.41 -10.29 -9.31
C ALA A 39 -3.69 -9.27 -10.19
N GLY A 40 -3.27 -9.63 -11.40
CA GLY A 40 -2.48 -8.78 -12.30
C GLY A 40 -0.98 -8.77 -11.99
N GLN A 41 -0.43 -9.84 -11.42
CA GLN A 41 1.02 -10.00 -11.25
C GLN A 41 1.64 -10.62 -12.51
N GLU A 42 2.53 -9.88 -13.17
CA GLU A 42 3.28 -10.39 -14.33
C GLU A 42 4.69 -10.87 -13.95
N VAL A 43 5.32 -10.21 -12.97
CA VAL A 43 6.66 -10.56 -12.47
C VAL A 43 6.55 -11.23 -11.10
N PHE A 44 6.93 -12.51 -11.04
CA PHE A 44 6.86 -13.35 -9.82
C PHE A 44 8.02 -13.09 -8.85
N HIS A 45 8.24 -11.81 -8.56
CA HIS A 45 9.06 -11.29 -7.48
C HIS A 45 8.20 -10.27 -6.72
N ALA A 46 8.20 -10.29 -5.39
CA ALA A 46 7.38 -9.34 -4.64
C ALA A 46 7.87 -7.91 -4.89
N HIS A 47 7.00 -7.07 -5.46
CA HIS A 47 7.30 -5.67 -5.78
C HIS A 47 6.10 -4.79 -5.45
N PHE A 48 6.37 -3.53 -5.12
CA PHE A 48 5.33 -2.55 -4.83
C PHE A 48 5.30 -1.51 -5.94
N HIS A 49 4.12 -1.30 -6.50
CA HIS A 49 3.91 -0.16 -7.39
C HIS A 49 3.60 1.07 -6.54
N VAL A 50 4.30 2.18 -6.81
CA VAL A 50 4.03 3.50 -6.22
C VAL A 50 3.65 4.43 -7.37
N VAL A 51 2.35 4.59 -7.61
CA VAL A 51 1.82 5.22 -8.82
C VAL A 51 1.24 6.59 -8.47
N PRO A 52 1.83 7.71 -8.95
CA PRO A 52 1.24 9.04 -8.81
C PRO A 52 -0.10 9.13 -9.56
N ARG A 53 -1.08 9.83 -8.99
CA ARG A 53 -2.44 9.99 -9.54
C ARG A 53 -2.75 11.47 -9.73
N PHE A 54 -3.15 11.87 -10.94
CA PHE A 54 -3.42 13.26 -11.35
C PHE A 54 -4.92 13.55 -11.52
N GLY A 55 -5.78 12.55 -11.44
CA GLY A 55 -7.23 12.71 -11.49
C GLY A 55 -7.86 12.18 -12.78
N LYS A 56 -8.83 12.92 -13.34
CA LYS A 56 -9.75 12.38 -14.35
C LYS A 56 -9.03 12.06 -15.65
N GLY A 57 -8.93 10.76 -15.98
CA GLY A 57 -8.14 10.24 -17.10
C GLY A 57 -7.01 9.29 -16.68
N ASP A 58 -6.72 9.18 -15.38
CA ASP A 58 -5.78 8.19 -14.85
C ASP A 58 -6.32 6.76 -15.05
N SER A 59 -6.03 6.10 -16.17
CA SER A 59 -6.24 4.66 -16.31
C SER A 59 -5.19 3.91 -15.48
N SER A 60 -5.60 3.38 -14.33
CA SER A 60 -4.76 2.44 -13.55
C SER A 60 -5.57 1.39 -12.80
N GLU A 61 -6.83 1.15 -13.18
CA GLU A 61 -7.79 0.32 -12.44
C GLU A 61 -7.27 -1.11 -12.22
N PRO A 62 -7.29 -1.70 -11.01
CA PRO A 62 -7.90 -3.01 -10.85
C PRO A 62 -9.43 -2.80 -10.95
N GLY A 63 -10.10 -3.57 -11.80
CA GLY A 63 -11.56 -3.51 -11.98
C GLY A 63 -12.36 -3.82 -10.70
N PRO A 64 -13.71 -3.90 -10.79
CA PRO A 64 -14.59 -3.94 -9.63
C PRO A 64 -14.19 -5.04 -8.62
N MET A 65 -14.03 -4.63 -7.37
CA MET A 65 -13.79 -5.49 -6.21
C MET A 65 -15.06 -6.28 -5.90
N LEU A 66 -14.94 -7.59 -5.74
CA LEU A 66 -16.03 -8.45 -5.27
C LEU A 66 -16.61 -7.92 -3.95
N PRO A 67 -17.91 -8.10 -3.69
CA PRO A 67 -18.56 -7.55 -2.50
C PRO A 67 -17.95 -8.12 -1.22
N ALA A 68 -17.92 -7.28 -0.18
CA ALA A 68 -17.27 -7.51 1.11
C ALA A 68 -17.76 -8.76 1.87
N GLU A 69 -18.88 -9.34 1.47
CA GLU A 69 -19.49 -10.55 2.05
C GLU A 69 -18.65 -11.83 1.91
N ALA A 70 -17.67 -11.89 0.99
CA ALA A 70 -16.73 -13.01 0.89
C ALA A 70 -15.46 -12.84 1.76
N ALA A 71 -15.24 -11.67 2.36
CA ALA A 71 -14.03 -11.34 3.12
C ALA A 71 -14.15 -11.63 4.64
N GLU A 72 -15.34 -11.98 5.13
CA GLU A 72 -15.63 -12.09 6.56
C GLU A 72 -15.25 -13.45 7.21
N ALA A 73 -14.71 -14.40 6.43
CA ALA A 73 -14.20 -15.65 6.99
C ALA A 73 -12.68 -15.57 7.17
N THR A 74 -12.23 -15.45 8.43
CA THR A 74 -10.85 -15.61 8.95
C THR A 74 -10.12 -14.31 9.33
N LEU A 75 -10.66 -13.57 10.30
CA LEU A 75 -9.83 -12.91 11.32
C LEU A 75 -10.44 -13.16 12.71
N PRO A 76 -9.80 -13.92 13.62
CA PRO A 76 -10.24 -14.01 15.00
C PRO A 76 -9.88 -12.74 15.80
N SER A 77 -10.58 -12.59 16.92
CA SER A 77 -10.97 -11.39 17.66
C SER A 77 -9.96 -10.73 18.62
N GLU A 78 -10.09 -9.39 18.75
CA GLU A 78 -10.18 -8.56 19.98
C GLU A 78 -9.12 -8.55 21.11
N GLU A 79 -7.86 -8.16 20.85
CA GLU A 79 -7.01 -7.65 21.95
C GLU A 79 -6.40 -6.30 21.62
N GLY A 80 -7.16 -5.24 21.95
CA GLY A 80 -6.64 -3.88 22.02
C GLY A 80 -5.74 -3.67 23.23
N ARG A 81 -4.60 -3.00 23.03
CA ARG A 81 -3.81 -2.18 23.99
C ARG A 81 -2.52 -1.77 23.27
N GLY A 82 -2.18 -0.51 23.03
CA GLY A 82 -2.78 0.74 23.44
C GLY A 82 -2.08 1.90 22.71
N ALA A 83 -2.75 3.04 22.71
CA ALA A 83 -2.18 4.32 22.32
C ALA A 83 -0.91 4.63 23.12
N LEU A 84 0.16 5.09 22.45
CA LEU A 84 1.27 5.96 22.88
C LEU A 84 2.28 5.96 21.71
N ALA A 85 2.88 7.05 21.23
CA ALA A 85 2.78 8.46 21.52
C ALA A 85 3.56 9.22 20.44
N SER A 86 3.16 10.47 20.24
CA SER A 86 3.97 11.59 19.75
C SER A 86 4.62 11.46 18.37
N GLY A 87 4.10 12.26 17.44
CA GLY A 87 4.87 12.66 16.27
C GLY A 87 6.18 13.32 16.65
N ARG A 88 7.20 13.04 15.84
CA ARG A 88 8.19 14.02 15.43
C ARG A 88 8.47 13.81 13.95
N CYS A 89 7.89 14.68 13.16
CA CYS A 89 8.54 15.16 11.95
C CYS A 89 9.87 15.79 12.40
N SER A 90 10.99 15.24 11.97
CA SER A 90 12.29 15.89 12.04
C SER A 90 13.12 15.41 10.87
N THR A 91 13.34 16.32 9.93
CA THR A 91 14.52 16.40 9.06
C THR A 91 15.78 15.87 9.76
N LEU A 92 16.39 14.84 9.19
CA LEU A 92 17.79 14.74 8.71
C LEU A 92 17.96 13.37 8.02
#